data_AF-A0A7X3MIL5-F1
#
_entry.id   AF-A0A7X3MIL5-F1
#
_cell.length_a   1.000
_cell.length_b   1.000
_cell.length_c   1.000
_cell.angle_alpha   90.00
_cell.angle_beta   90.00
_cell.angle_gamma   90.00
#
_symmetry.space_group_name_H-M   'P 1'
#
loop_
_entity.id
_entity.type
_entity.pdbx_description
1 polymer ?
#
loop_
_entity_poly.entity_id
_entity_poly.type
_entity_poly.pdbx_seq_one_letter_code
_entity_poly.pdbx_strand_id
1 'polypeptide(L)'
;MQYYDIPSRYEIPSDPDTITEEAAGTVYYSEPNRIVLFYGDAEVTGEYTPVGYFNNTEEFRSTVENNPVLEGWGNKIVLISDGD
;
A
#
# COMPACT_ATOMS: atom_id res chain seq x y z
N MET A 1 2.74 -6.26 3.38
CA MET A 1 1.48 -5.61 2.93
C MET A 1 0.99 -4.63 4.00
N GLN A 2 0.68 -3.38 3.63
CA GLN A 2 -0.02 -2.40 4.48
C GLN A 2 -1.28 -1.91 3.76
N TYR A 3 -2.30 -1.44 4.50
CA TYR A 3 -3.52 -0.91 3.90
C TYR A 3 -4.07 0.36 4.57
N TYR A 4 -4.78 1.18 3.80
CA TYR A 4 -5.45 2.40 4.25
C TYR A 4 -6.86 2.51 3.67
N ASP A 5 -7.84 2.95 4.47
CA ASP A 5 -9.21 3.18 4.00
C ASP A 5 -9.35 4.56 3.33
N ILE A 6 -10.08 4.61 2.21
CA ILE A 6 -10.27 5.80 1.37
C ILE A 6 -11.59 6.47 1.76
N PRO A 7 -11.61 7.80 1.95
CA PRO A 7 -12.85 8.54 2.18
C PRO A 7 -13.83 8.36 1.01
N SER A 8 -15.09 8.02 1.31
CA SER A 8 -16.16 7.68 0.34
C SER A 8 -16.55 8.80 -0.64
N ARG A 9 -15.93 9.98 -0.54
CA ARG A 9 -16.12 11.11 -1.47
C ARG A 9 -15.36 10.96 -2.78
N TYR A 10 -14.46 9.98 -2.87
CA TYR A 10 -13.71 9.66 -4.07
C TYR A 10 -14.27 8.37 -4.67
N GLU A 11 -14.65 8.42 -5.94
CA GLU A 11 -14.95 7.24 -6.73
C GLU A 11 -13.70 6.90 -7.53
N ILE A 12 -13.12 5.73 -7.23
CA ILE A 12 -11.94 5.24 -7.95
C ILE A 12 -12.47 4.32 -9.05
N PRO A 13 -12.18 4.60 -10.34
CA PRO A 13 -12.54 3.70 -11.41
C PRO A 13 -11.83 2.36 -11.17
N SER A 14 -12.62 1.33 -10.84
CA SER A 14 -12.11 -0.01 -10.54
C SER A 14 -12.06 -0.82 -11.83
N ASP A 15 -10.85 -1.19 -12.24
CA ASP A 15 -10.57 -2.18 -13.27
C ASP A 15 -9.59 -3.18 -12.63
N PRO A 16 -10.10 -4.15 -11.84
CA PRO A 16 -9.24 -5.01 -11.04
C PRO A 16 -8.58 -6.09 -11.89
N ASP A 17 -7.27 -6.25 -11.73
CA ASP A 17 -6.52 -7.38 -12.24
C ASP A 17 -6.36 -8.44 -11.15
N THR A 18 -6.40 -9.71 -11.55
CA THR A 18 -5.99 -10.80 -10.66
C THR A 18 -4.47 -10.85 -10.61
N ILE A 19 -3.90 -10.54 -9.45
CA ILE A 19 -2.47 -10.72 -9.20
C ILE A 19 -2.26 -11.92 -8.27
N THR A 20 -1.13 -12.61 -8.46
CA THR A 20 -0.69 -13.75 -7.65
C THR A 20 0.65 -13.50 -6.96
N GLU A 21 1.45 -12.60 -7.52
CA GLU A 21 2.76 -12.20 -7.03
C GLU A 21 2.93 -10.71 -7.28
N GLU A 22 3.61 -10.02 -6.39
CA GLU A 22 3.82 -8.60 -6.52
C GLU A 22 5.17 -8.14 -6.00
N ALA A 23 5.78 -7.19 -6.71
CA ALA A 23 7.05 -6.60 -6.37
C ALA A 23 6.89 -5.45 -5.37
N ALA A 24 7.92 -5.26 -4.54
CA ALA A 24 8.00 -4.08 -3.69
C ALA A 24 7.97 -2.78 -4.50
N GLY A 25 7.19 -1.80 -4.06
CA GLY A 25 7.02 -0.50 -4.73
C GLY A 25 5.67 -0.31 -5.39
N THR A 26 4.83 -1.33 -5.48
CA THR A 26 3.53 -1.22 -6.15
C THR A 26 2.42 -0.78 -5.19
N VAL A 27 1.48 0.01 -5.75
CA VAL A 27 0.32 0.55 -5.03
C VAL A 27 -0.95 0.17 -5.76
N TYR A 28 -1.86 -0.41 -5.00
CA TYR A 28 -3.13 -0.92 -5.50
C TYR A 28 -4.31 -0.31 -4.77
N TYR A 29 -5.44 -0.25 -5.47
CA TYR A 29 -6.76 -0.07 -4.90
C TYR A 29 -7.45 -1.44 -4.81
N SER A 30 -8.19 -1.65 -3.72
CA SER A 30 -8.99 -2.84 -3.48
C SER A 30 -10.37 -2.39 -2.99
N GLU A 31 -11.42 -2.99 -3.57
CA GLU A 31 -12.78 -2.68 -3.15
C GLU A 31 -13.03 -3.08 -1.68
N PRO A 32 -13.90 -2.35 -0.96
CA PRO A 32 -14.70 -1.22 -1.44
C PRO A 32 -14.05 0.16 -1.28
N ASN A 33 -12.89 0.29 -0.61
CA ASN A 33 -12.23 1.59 -0.38
C ASN A 33 -10.85 1.42 0.27
N ARG A 34 -9.97 0.57 -0.26
CA ARG A 34 -8.69 0.27 0.39
C ARG A 34 -7.51 0.52 -0.55
N ILE A 35 -6.53 1.31 -0.13
CA ILE A 35 -5.21 1.35 -0.77
C ILE A 35 -4.32 0.31 -0.13
N VAL A 36 -3.67 -0.51 -0.94
CA VAL A 36 -2.69 -1.52 -0.54
C VAL A 36 -1.32 -1.13 -1.06
N LEU A 37 -0.32 -1.18 -0.18
CA LEU A 37 1.08 -0.93 -0.53
C LEU A 37 1.94 -2.17 -0.24
N PHE A 38 2.72 -2.56 -1.24
CA PHE A 38 3.72 -3.61 -1.14
C PHE A 38 5.09 -3.00 -0.87
N TYR A 39 5.54 -2.98 0.40
CA TYR A 39 6.86 -2.52 0.79
C TYR A 39 7.96 -3.58 0.65
N GLY A 40 7.57 -4.80 0.28
CA GLY A 40 8.43 -5.95 0.05
C GLY A 40 7.73 -6.85 -0.98
N ASP A 41 8.48 -7.76 -1.57
CA ASP A 41 7.93 -8.73 -2.50
C ASP A 41 6.95 -9.63 -1.76
N ALA A 42 5.82 -9.97 -2.38
CA ALA A 42 4.78 -10.76 -1.75
C ALA A 42 4.08 -11.69 -2.75
N GLU A 43 3.88 -12.94 -2.35
CA GLU A 43 2.90 -13.82 -2.97
C GLU A 43 1.53 -13.51 -2.35
N VAL A 44 0.63 -12.96 -3.14
CA VAL A 44 -0.71 -12.57 -2.71
C VAL A 44 -1.68 -12.85 -3.84
N THR A 45 -2.76 -13.56 -3.54
CA THR A 45 -3.85 -13.74 -4.50
C THR A 45 -4.96 -12.76 -4.16
N GLY A 46 -5.30 -11.88 -5.10
CA GLY A 46 -6.44 -10.98 -4.94
C GLY A 46 -6.71 -10.15 -6.19
N GLU A 47 -7.86 -9.48 -6.15
CA GLU A 47 -8.30 -8.57 -7.19
C GLU A 47 -7.96 -7.14 -6.78
N TYR A 48 -7.11 -6.50 -7.58
CA TYR A 48 -6.53 -5.21 -7.25
C TYR A 48 -6.45 -4.34 -8.50
N THR A 49 -6.81 -3.07 -8.39
CA THR A 49 -6.66 -2.09 -9.46
C THR A 49 -5.33 -1.35 -9.25
N PRO A 50 -4.35 -1.42 -10.18
CA PRO A 50 -3.08 -0.72 -10.03
C PRO A 50 -3.31 0.79 -10.08
N VAL A 51 -2.80 1.52 -9.07
CA VAL A 51 -2.98 2.97 -8.95
C VAL A 51 -1.65 3.70 -9.15
N GLY A 52 -0.53 3.04 -8.89
CA GLY A 52 0.79 3.64 -9.12
C GLY A 52 1.93 2.86 -8.47
N TYR A 53 3.06 3.55 -8.38
CA TYR A 53 4.32 2.99 -7.90
C TYR A 53 5.04 4.01 -7.03
N PHE A 54 5.78 3.55 -6.03
CA PHE A 54 6.70 4.34 -5.24
C PHE A 54 8.11 3.76 -5.33
N ASN A 55 9.11 4.59 -5.04
CA ASN A 55 10.50 4.14 -5.06
C ASN A 55 10.77 3.25 -3.86
N ASN A 56 11.06 1.98 -4.12
CA ASN A 56 11.32 0.98 -3.10
C ASN A 56 12.79 1.07 -2.62
N THR A 57 13.03 1.99 -1.67
CA THR A 57 14.34 2.21 -1.06
C THR A 57 14.52 1.40 0.22
N GLU A 58 15.78 1.10 0.59
CA GLU A 58 16.09 0.46 1.88
C GLU A 58 15.62 1.31 3.07
N GLU A 59 15.70 2.62 2.96
CA GLU A 59 15.22 3.56 3.98
C GLU A 59 13.71 3.41 4.19
N PHE A 60 12.93 3.34 3.12
CA PHE A 60 11.49 3.13 3.22
C PHE A 60 11.16 1.79 3.85
N ARG A 61 11.79 0.70 3.38
CA ARG A 61 11.62 -0.64 3.95
C ARG A 61 11.90 -0.66 5.45
N SER A 62 13.04 -0.12 5.86
CA SER A 62 13.42 -0.01 7.27
C SER A 62 12.43 0.81 8.08
N THR A 63 11.92 1.91 7.52
CA THR A 63 10.90 2.76 8.16
C THR A 63 9.58 2.02 8.38
N VAL A 64 9.16 1.17 7.44
CA VAL A 64 7.95 0.34 7.59
C VAL A 64 8.16 -0.78 8.62
N GLU A 65 9.29 -1.46 8.55
CA GLU A 65 9.63 -2.58 9.44
C GLU A 65 9.78 -2.14 10.89
N ASN A 66 10.57 -1.10 11.11
CA ASN A 66 10.88 -0.56 12.44
C ASN A 66 9.84 0.45 12.94
N ASN A 67 8.72 0.62 12.24
CA ASN A 67 7.69 1.55 12.65
C ASN A 67 7.05 1.11 13.98
N PRO A 68 7.16 1.90 15.06
CA PRO A 68 6.51 1.58 16.31
C PRO A 68 4.98 1.70 16.15
N VAL A 69 4.24 0.71 16.62
CA VAL A 69 2.77 0.79 16.67
C VAL A 69 2.41 1.86 17.71
N LEU A 70 1.72 2.92 17.29
CA LEU A 70 1.22 3.94 18.19
C LEU A 70 0.00 3.43 18.95
N GLU A 71 -0.01 3.58 20.27
CA GLU A 71 -1.16 3.18 21.10
C GLU A 71 -2.45 3.87 20.63
N GLY A 72 -3.50 3.09 20.40
CA GLY A 72 -4.80 3.57 19.90
C GLY A 72 -4.96 3.56 18.38
N TRP A 73 -3.92 3.20 17.62
CA TRP A 73 -3.98 3.11 16.16
C TRP A 73 -3.99 1.64 15.69
N GLY A 74 -4.96 1.29 14.83
CA GLY A 74 -5.10 -0.07 14.28
C GLY A 74 -4.17 -0.36 13.09
N ASN A 75 -3.41 0.63 12.62
CA ASN A 75 -2.54 0.57 11.43
C ASN A 75 -1.22 1.30 11.67
N LYS A 76 -0.16 0.90 10.94
CA LYS A 76 1.13 1.60 10.94
C LYS A 76 1.01 2.88 10.10
N ILE A 77 1.58 4.00 10.56
CA ILE A 77 1.62 5.27 9.82
C ILE A 77 2.99 5.42 9.21
N VAL A 78 3.07 5.51 7.88
CA VAL A 78 4.33 5.69 7.16
C VAL A 78 4.29 7.03 6.43
N LEU A 79 5.25 7.90 6.72
CA LEU A 79 5.43 9.15 5.97
C LEU A 79 6.22 8.84 4.70
N ILE A 80 5.63 9.14 3.55
CA ILE A 80 6.31 9.10 2.25
C ILE A 80 6.57 10.56 1.87
N SER A 81 7.82 10.98 1.98
CA SER A 81 8.30 12.28 1.46
C SER A 81 8.92 12.06 0.08
N ASP A 82 8.59 12.91 -0.90
CA ASP A 82 9.09 12.80 -2.28
C ASP A 82 10.62 12.99 -2.43
N GLY A 83 11.33 13.29 -1.33
CA GLY A 83 12.69 13.80 -1.37
C GLY A 83 12.69 15.22 -1.97
N ASP A 84 13.37 16.15 -1.31
CA ASP A 84 13.69 17.44 -1.94
C ASP A 84 14.56 17.27 -3.21
#